data_AF-A0A940LQQ8-F1
#
_entry.id   AF-A0A940LQQ8-F1
#
_cell.length_a   1.000
_cell.length_b   1.000
_cell.length_c   1.000
_cell.angle_alpha   90.00
_cell.angle_beta   90.00
_cell.angle_gamma   90.00
#
_symmetry.space_group_name_H-M   'P 1'
#
loop_
_entity.id
_entity.type
_entity.pdbx_description
1 polymer ?
#
loop_
_entity_poly.entity_id
_entity_poly.type
_entity_poly.pdbx_seq_one_letter_code
_entity_poly.pdbx_strand_id
1 'polypeptide(L)'
;AARHVVYGEKIVEHGPVPTSARREGDAVVVAFGDVDGTLVAHGDERPIGFELCGAEAGSCRYASAQIRGRNEIVLRAPVANPVRVRHAWADSPVVTLFDANGVDQGLPAGPFEVAIH
;
A
#
# COMPACT_ATOMS: atom_id res chain seq x y z
N ALA A 1 8.82 -11.20 13.65
CA ALA A 1 7.49 -10.59 13.87
C ALA A 1 7.70 -9.14 14.28
N ALA A 2 7.48 -8.19 13.36
CA ALA A 2 7.63 -6.77 13.67
C ALA A 2 6.35 -6.28 14.35
N ARG A 3 6.39 -6.15 15.68
CA ARG A 3 5.39 -5.41 16.46
C ARG A 3 5.83 -3.96 16.52
N HIS A 4 5.20 -3.09 15.75
CA HIS A 4 5.37 -1.66 15.95
C HIS A 4 4.38 -1.21 17.03
N VAL A 5 4.87 -1.17 18.27
CA VAL A 5 4.32 -0.30 19.31
C VAL A 5 5.35 0.81 19.46
N VAL A 6 5.07 2.01 18.96
CA VAL A 6 5.88 3.19 19.29
C VAL A 6 5.03 4.14 20.11
N TYR A 7 5.44 4.20 21.37
CA TYR A 7 4.98 5.05 22.43
C TYR A 7 5.49 6.46 22.16
N GLY A 8 4.59 7.44 22.07
CA GLY A 8 4.79 8.78 22.64
C GLY A 8 5.93 9.68 22.13
N GLU A 9 6.54 9.44 20.97
CA GLU A 9 7.49 10.40 20.38
C GLU A 9 7.03 10.84 18.99
N LYS A 10 6.75 12.14 18.87
CA LYS A 10 6.43 12.85 17.63
C LYS A 10 7.71 12.93 16.78
N ILE A 11 8.00 11.91 15.98
CA ILE A 11 9.23 11.83 15.17
C ILE A 11 8.94 11.35 13.73
N VAL A 12 9.43 12.17 12.79
CA VAL A 12 9.69 12.00 11.34
C VAL A 12 8.50 12.05 10.38
N GLU A 13 8.66 12.87 9.34
CA GLU A 13 7.90 12.88 8.10
C GLU A 13 7.66 11.44 7.61
N HIS A 14 6.40 11.02 7.59
CA HIS A 14 5.99 9.73 7.08
C HIS A 14 5.48 9.94 5.65
N GLY A 15 5.96 9.13 4.71
CA GLY A 15 5.34 9.03 3.39
C GLY A 15 3.93 8.43 3.48
N PRO A 16 3.28 8.14 2.35
CA PRO A 16 1.89 7.71 2.29
C PRO A 16 1.54 6.56 3.26
N VAL A 17 0.50 6.76 4.07
CA VAL A 17 0.03 5.78 5.05
C VAL A 17 -1.35 5.24 4.65
N PRO A 18 -1.58 3.91 4.61
CA PRO A 18 -2.90 3.38 4.30
C PRO A 18 -3.91 3.76 5.40
N THR A 19 -5.05 4.31 5.00
CA THR A 19 -6.14 4.70 5.91
C THR A 19 -7.32 3.74 5.86
N SER A 20 -7.55 3.10 4.71
CA SER A 20 -8.60 2.10 4.55
C SER A 20 -8.33 1.19 3.35
N ALA A 21 -8.91 -0.01 3.38
CA ALA A 21 -9.02 -0.88 2.21
C ALA A 21 -10.46 -1.39 2.09
N ARG A 22 -11.03 -1.31 0.90
CA ARG A 22 -12.42 -1.72 0.64
C ARG A 22 -12.56 -2.47 -0.68
N ARG A 23 -13.56 -3.35 -0.76
CA ARG A 23 -13.93 -4.00 -2.04
C ARG A 23 -14.69 -3.02 -2.94
N GLU A 24 -14.37 -3.05 -4.23
CA GLU A 24 -15.08 -2.32 -5.28
C GLU A 24 -15.22 -3.26 -6.49
N GLY A 25 -16.33 -3.99 -6.55
CA GLY A 25 -16.54 -5.04 -7.55
C GLY A 25 -15.50 -6.16 -7.40
N ASP A 26 -14.72 -6.37 -8.45
CA ASP A 26 -13.63 -7.35 -8.53
C ASP A 26 -12.25 -6.77 -8.16
N ALA A 27 -12.21 -5.53 -7.67
CA ALA A 27 -11.01 -4.87 -7.17
C ALA A 27 -11.05 -4.63 -5.66
N VAL A 28 -9.88 -4.37 -5.10
CA VAL A 28 -9.71 -3.81 -3.75
C VAL A 28 -9.09 -2.43 -3.90
N VAL A 29 -9.66 -1.43 -3.25
CA VAL A 29 -9.17 -0.05 -3.28
C VAL A 29 -8.57 0.28 -1.92
N VAL A 30 -7.30 0.69 -1.91
CA VAL A 30 -6.60 1.17 -0.73
C VAL A 30 -6.50 2.69 -0.82
N ALA A 31 -7.01 3.39 0.19
CA ALA A 31 -6.87 4.84 0.30
C ALA A 31 -5.69 5.18 1.21
N PHE A 32 -4.94 6.23 0.84
CA PHE A 32 -3.78 6.71 1.57
C PHE A 32 -4.05 8.09 2.17
N GLY A 33 -3.57 8.28 3.39
CA GLY A 33 -3.40 9.56 4.07
C GLY A 33 -1.94 9.98 4.04
N ASP A 34 -1.65 11.17 4.56
CA ASP A 34 -0.31 11.75 4.62
C ASP A 34 0.41 11.74 3.25
N VAL A 35 -0.36 11.91 2.17
CA VAL A 35 0.17 12.02 0.80
C VAL A 35 0.51 13.47 0.53
N ASP A 36 1.80 13.79 0.41
CA ASP A 36 2.22 15.10 -0.06
C ASP A 36 2.04 15.21 -1.59
N GLY A 37 1.02 15.96 -2.00
CA GLY A 37 0.58 16.05 -3.40
C GLY A 37 -0.22 14.83 -3.85
N THR A 38 0.39 13.96 -4.66
CA THR A 38 -0.22 12.77 -5.28
C THR A 38 0.66 11.53 -5.16
N LEU A 39 0.04 10.35 -5.13
CA LEU A 39 0.77 9.09 -5.28
C LEU A 39 1.40 8.97 -6.67
N VAL A 40 2.62 8.46 -6.71
CA VAL A 40 3.38 8.21 -7.94
C VAL A 40 4.12 6.86 -7.88
N ALA A 41 4.44 6.33 -9.06
CA ALA A 41 5.34 5.21 -9.20
C ALA A 41 6.75 5.72 -9.55
N HIS A 42 7.76 5.29 -8.79
CA HIS A 42 9.17 5.55 -9.08
C HIS A 42 9.93 4.25 -9.29
N GLY A 43 10.77 4.20 -10.33
CA GLY A 43 11.57 3.02 -10.67
C GLY A 43 10.85 1.92 -11.44
N ASP A 44 9.54 2.03 -11.64
CA ASP A 44 8.70 1.13 -12.43
C ASP A 44 7.54 1.92 -13.08
N GLU A 45 6.84 1.33 -14.06
CA GLU A 45 5.62 1.92 -14.65
C GLU A 45 4.50 2.01 -13.60
N ARG A 46 4.46 1.10 -12.62
CA ARG A 46 3.38 1.00 -11.63
C ARG A 46 3.89 0.75 -10.21
N PRO A 47 3.06 1.03 -9.18
CA PRO A 47 3.35 0.55 -7.84
C PRO A 47 3.43 -0.98 -7.82
N ILE A 48 4.44 -1.53 -7.16
CA ILE A 48 4.63 -2.99 -7.00
C ILE A 48 4.66 -3.36 -5.52
N GLY A 49 4.79 -4.66 -5.24
CA GLY A 49 4.93 -5.15 -3.86
C GLY A 49 3.62 -5.25 -3.07
N PHE A 50 2.47 -5.08 -3.73
CA PHE A 50 1.15 -5.30 -3.15
C PHE A 50 0.72 -6.75 -3.26
N GLU A 51 0.12 -7.28 -2.19
CA GLU A 51 -0.50 -8.59 -2.16
C GLU A 51 -1.90 -8.52 -1.57
N LEU A 52 -2.84 -9.24 -2.19
CA LEU A 52 -4.15 -9.53 -1.63
C LEU A 52 -4.12 -10.91 -1.00
N CYS A 53 -4.66 -11.04 0.22
CA CYS A 53 -4.69 -12.31 0.92
C CYS A 53 -6.11 -12.69 1.34
N GLY A 54 -6.45 -13.97 1.22
CA GLY A 54 -7.63 -14.57 1.82
C GLY A 54 -7.45 -14.84 3.32
N ALA A 55 -8.44 -15.49 3.95
CA ALA A 55 -8.41 -15.77 5.39
C ALA A 55 -7.27 -16.72 5.80
N GLU A 56 -6.91 -17.67 4.94
CA GLU A 56 -5.93 -18.71 5.23
C GLU A 56 -4.48 -18.19 5.22
N ALA A 57 -3.61 -18.87 5.97
CA ALA A 57 -2.17 -18.68 5.86
C ALA A 57 -1.68 -19.08 4.46
N GLY A 58 -0.74 -18.34 3.88
CA GLY A 58 -0.21 -18.61 2.53
C GLY A 58 -1.15 -18.29 1.36
N SER A 59 -2.31 -17.67 1.63
CA SER A 59 -3.29 -17.28 0.61
C SER A 59 -2.96 -15.95 -0.09
N CYS A 60 -1.85 -15.31 0.24
CA CYS A 60 -1.43 -14.05 -0.36
C CYS A 60 -0.97 -14.25 -1.82
N ARG A 61 -1.40 -13.37 -2.71
CA ARG A 61 -0.94 -13.32 -4.11
C ARG A 61 -0.64 -11.88 -4.47
N TYR A 62 0.43 -11.69 -5.26
CA TYR A 62 0.76 -10.38 -5.82
C TYR A 62 -0.42 -9.86 -6.64
N ALA A 63 -0.70 -8.58 -6.44
CA ALA A 63 -1.76 -7.85 -7.11
C ALA A 63 -1.17 -6.85 -8.11
N SER A 64 -1.80 -6.72 -9.27
CA SER A 64 -1.56 -5.55 -10.10
C SER A 64 -2.10 -4.32 -9.39
N ALA A 65 -1.31 -3.26 -9.31
CA ALA A 65 -1.70 -2.00 -8.70
C ALA A 65 -1.79 -0.89 -9.74
N GLN A 66 -2.76 0.00 -9.57
CA GLN A 66 -2.93 1.21 -10.37
C GLN A 66 -3.25 2.39 -9.46
N ILE A 67 -2.57 3.51 -9.66
CA ILE A 67 -2.90 4.76 -8.98
C ILE A 67 -4.20 5.32 -9.56
N ARG A 68 -5.14 5.66 -8.69
CA ARG A 68 -6.39 6.32 -9.03
C ARG A 68 -6.52 7.63 -8.27
N GLY A 69 -6.65 8.73 -9.02
CA GLY A 69 -6.70 10.06 -8.44
C GLY A 69 -5.42 10.39 -7.67
N ARG A 70 -5.56 11.12 -6.56
CA ARG A 70 -4.40 11.60 -5.79
C ARG A 70 -3.86 10.60 -4.77
N ASN A 71 -4.71 9.73 -4.23
CA ASN A 71 -4.38 8.97 -3.02
C ASN A 71 -5.00 7.57 -2.93
N GLU A 72 -5.50 7.03 -4.04
CA GLU A 72 -6.02 5.66 -4.05
C GLU A 72 -5.15 4.74 -4.91
N ILE A 73 -5.00 3.50 -4.46
CA ILE A 73 -4.45 2.39 -5.23
C ILE A 73 -5.55 1.36 -5.46
N VAL A 74 -5.78 1.02 -6.73
CA VAL A 74 -6.69 -0.05 -7.15
C VAL A 74 -5.88 -1.32 -7.36
N LEU A 75 -6.25 -2.38 -6.64
CA LEU A 75 -5.59 -3.68 -6.61
C LEU A 75 -6.47 -4.75 -7.23
N ARG A 76 -5.87 -5.61 -8.05
CA ARG A 76 -6.52 -6.78 -8.66
C ARG A 76 -5.60 -7.99 -8.59
N ALA A 77 -6.13 -9.13 -8.13
CA ALA A 77 -5.42 -10.40 -8.08
C ALA A 77 -6.41 -11.57 -8.17
N PRO A 78 -5.99 -12.76 -8.64
CA PRO A 78 -6.82 -13.96 -8.65
C PRO A 78 -6.94 -14.57 -7.24
N VAL A 79 -7.54 -13.83 -6.30
CA VAL A 79 -7.77 -14.24 -4.91
C VAL A 79 -9.26 -14.20 -4.63
N ALA A 80 -9.84 -15.35 -4.30
CA ALA A 80 -11.24 -15.42 -3.90
C ALA A 80 -11.42 -14.80 -2.51
N ASN A 81 -12.32 -13.82 -2.39
CA ASN A 81 -12.68 -13.15 -1.14
C ASN A 81 -11.47 -12.65 -0.32
N PRO A 82 -10.68 -11.69 -0.84
CA PRO A 82 -9.55 -11.15 -0.10
C PRO A 82 -10.06 -10.44 1.17
N VAL A 83 -9.38 -10.65 2.29
CA VAL A 83 -9.71 -10.10 3.61
C VAL A 83 -8.66 -9.13 4.14
N ARG A 84 -7.45 -9.13 3.57
CA ARG A 84 -6.39 -8.19 3.91
C ARG A 84 -5.54 -7.84 2.69
N VAL A 85 -4.95 -6.66 2.75
CA VAL A 85 -3.90 -6.19 1.84
C VAL A 85 -2.61 -6.08 2.62
N ARG A 86 -1.49 -6.45 2.00
CA ARG A 86 -0.15 -6.12 2.52
C ARG A 86 0.72 -5.51 1.42
N HIS A 87 1.68 -4.70 1.84
CA HIS A 87 2.66 -4.05 0.97
C HIS A 87 4.06 -4.19 1.56
N ALA A 88 5.06 -4.39 0.69
CA ALA A 88 6.48 -4.50 1.06
C ALA A 88 6.75 -5.58 2.14
N TRP A 89 6.13 -6.76 1.99
CA TRP A 89 6.19 -7.85 2.98
C TRP A 89 7.29 -8.89 2.71
N ALA A 90 8.03 -8.76 1.61
CA ALA A 90 9.19 -9.59 1.31
C ALA A 90 10.38 -9.23 2.22
N ASP A 91 11.35 -10.13 2.38
CA ASP A 91 12.52 -9.91 3.24
C ASP A 91 13.37 -8.70 2.81
N SER A 92 13.39 -8.41 1.50
CA SER A 92 14.03 -7.23 0.92
C SER A 92 13.12 -6.68 -0.20
N PRO A 93 12.10 -5.89 0.16
CA PRO A 93 11.11 -5.45 -0.80
C PRO A 93 11.63 -4.30 -1.65
N VAL A 94 11.38 -4.36 -2.96
CA VAL A 94 11.50 -3.19 -3.82
C VAL A 94 10.24 -2.35 -3.64
N VAL A 95 10.42 -1.09 -3.22
CA VAL A 95 9.31 -0.14 -3.04
C VAL A 95 9.31 0.85 -4.19
N THR A 96 8.19 0.93 -4.89
CA THR A 96 7.99 1.87 -6.01
C THR A 96 6.86 2.85 -5.77
N LEU A 97 6.10 2.73 -4.67
CA LEU A 97 5.06 3.68 -4.30
C LEU A 97 5.62 4.82 -3.45
N PHE A 98 5.46 6.04 -3.94
CA PHE A 98 5.87 7.27 -3.27
C PHE A 98 4.75 8.31 -3.35
N ASP A 99 4.85 9.39 -2.59
CA ASP A 99 4.17 10.64 -2.93
C ASP A 99 5.06 11.58 -3.75
N ALA A 100 4.44 12.65 -4.27
CA ALA A 100 5.12 13.71 -4.99
C ALA A 100 4.24 14.97 -5.04
N ASN A 101 4.84 16.10 -4.69
CA ASN A 101 4.23 17.43 -4.74
C ASN A 101 4.70 18.29 -5.94
N GLY A 102 5.63 17.76 -6.75
CA GLY A 102 6.19 18.43 -7.93
C GLY A 102 7.47 19.25 -7.67
N VAL A 103 7.95 19.30 -6.43
CA VAL A 103 9.20 19.99 -6.04
C VAL A 103 10.30 18.98 -5.72
N ASP A 104 10.00 18.01 -4.85
CA ASP A 104 10.93 16.97 -4.41
C ASP A 104 10.46 15.56 -4.82
N GLN A 105 11.39 14.61 -4.84
CA GLN A 105 11.05 13.18 -4.91
C GLN A 105 10.55 12.79 -3.52
N GLY A 106 9.23 12.63 -3.37
CA GLY A 106 8.60 12.46 -2.07
C GLY A 106 9.02 11.18 -1.33
N LEU A 107 8.33 10.88 -0.25
CA LEU A 107 8.66 9.77 0.64
C LEU A 107 8.00 8.46 0.18
N PRO A 108 8.68 7.31 0.36
CA PRO A 108 8.10 6.02 0.02
C PRO A 108 6.96 5.64 0.98
N ALA A 109 5.98 4.92 0.46
CA ALA A 109 5.00 4.21 1.29
C ALA A 109 5.70 3.05 2.02
N GLY A 110 5.63 3.05 3.35
CA GLY A 110 6.24 2.00 4.16
C GLY A 110 5.56 0.62 4.04
N PRO A 111 6.13 -0.42 4.67
CA PRO A 111 5.47 -1.72 4.78
C PRO A 111 4.22 -1.62 5.66
N PHE A 112 3.15 -2.30 5.26
CA PHE A 112 1.90 -2.33 6.01
C PHE A 112 1.09 -3.59 5.74
N GLU A 113 0.16 -3.88 6.64
CA GLU A 113 -0.96 -4.81 6.44
C GLU A 113 -2.24 -4.15 6.97
N VAL A 114 -3.32 -4.18 6.18
CA VAL A 114 -4.62 -3.62 6.57
C VAL A 114 -5.76 -4.58 6.21
N ALA A 115 -6.79 -4.60 7.06
CA ALA A 115 -8.00 -5.37 6.82
C ALA A 115 -8.85 -4.73 5.69
N ILE A 116 -9.53 -5.58 4.92
CA ILE A 116 -10.46 -5.16 3.88
C ILE A 116 -11.88 -5.19 4.45
N HIS A 117 -12.54 -4.03 4.41
CA HIS A 117 -13.93 -3.87 4.83
C HIS A 117 -14.87 -3.93 3.62
#